data_AF-A0A7S6RXX3-F1
#
_entry.id   AF-A0A7S6RXX3-F1
#
_cell.length_a   1.000
_cell.length_b   1.000
_cell.length_c   1.000
_cell.angle_alpha   90.00
_cell.angle_beta   90.00
_cell.angle_gamma   90.00
#
_symmetry.space_group_name_H-M   'P 1'
#
loop_
_entity.id
_entity.type
_entity.pdbx_description
1 polymer ?
#
loop_
_entity_poly.entity_id
_entity_poly.type
_entity_poly.pdbx_seq_one_letter_code
_entity_poly.pdbx_strand_id
1 'polypeptide(L)'
;MPAPEPIVKIAEDVLAGRPRRAKVRTLMGYFNLKRRREAGLYAIRQELTELGISTVPDFETADFDDQVRFVVIGQEGTSQPDEPASASAAYALEVVATGRFRALLTTFDAYERFVSRLVAERLAKVHQHGQNPRRQDRDRFPFFAVIEVDGIEADQVEGWLDEASRLGASESVPVDLPVVTVPEVDSRLREHISDLHEAMRAELSRQVSELRDAMERKVDEVRLEAIRQLAKELNDEEALKVIQEFDQEMRQKLERKDNELKDAFSEISLLSAQVADLEEQLAEQDNYDPGDAYPTMSATVQLFADICKDDPLTVNDSALKSAQKSASQRRREVFKFLLYLREYAIALYGANPSKPRPDDWFSKRGYDYAQGDSESTRNKHGRERIVDVDGKMVQLEEHVTLFENSPNCISVYWLRDDAKKRILVGYVGQHLTTVSW
;
A
#
# COMPACT_ATOMS: atom_id res chain seq x y z
N MET A 1 -8.46 -2.06 42.28
CA MET A 1 -9.83 -1.93 42.85
C MET A 1 -10.42 -3.31 42.70
N PRO A 2 -11.14 -3.91 43.66
CA PRO A 2 -11.57 -5.30 43.49
C PRO A 2 -12.28 -5.48 42.14
N ALA A 3 -11.89 -6.52 41.39
CA ALA A 3 -12.47 -6.83 40.10
C ALA A 3 -14.01 -6.82 40.16
N PRO A 4 -14.71 -6.21 39.17
CA PRO A 4 -16.15 -6.25 39.11
C PRO A 4 -16.67 -7.70 39.10
N GLU A 5 -17.74 -7.98 39.85
CA GLU A 5 -18.35 -9.33 39.95
C GLU A 5 -18.57 -10.04 38.60
N PRO A 6 -19.02 -9.37 37.52
CA PRO A 6 -19.17 -10.01 36.21
C PRO A 6 -17.84 -10.54 35.63
N ILE A 7 -16.73 -9.86 35.90
CA ILE A 7 -15.39 -10.25 35.41
C ILE A 7 -14.88 -11.46 36.18
N VAL A 8 -15.10 -11.50 37.50
CA VAL A 8 -14.74 -12.67 38.33
C VAL A 8 -15.46 -13.92 37.82
N LYS A 9 -16.77 -13.81 37.55
CA LYS A 9 -17.55 -14.92 36.99
C LYS A 9 -17.08 -15.35 35.60
N ILE A 10 -16.71 -14.39 34.74
CA ILE A 10 -16.13 -14.70 33.42
C ILE A 10 -14.80 -15.46 33.59
N ALA A 11 -13.95 -15.04 34.52
CA ALA A 11 -12.67 -15.71 34.78
C ALA A 11 -12.87 -17.14 35.29
N GLU A 12 -13.77 -17.35 36.26
CA GLU A 12 -14.12 -18.69 36.75
C GLU A 12 -14.60 -19.61 35.63
N ASP A 13 -15.45 -19.09 34.73
CA ASP A 13 -15.95 -19.85 33.58
C ASP A 13 -14.83 -20.21 32.61
N VAL A 14 -13.98 -19.24 32.26
CA VAL A 14 -12.86 -19.44 31.32
C VAL A 14 -11.83 -20.42 31.87
N LEU A 15 -11.50 -20.30 33.16
CA LEU A 15 -10.59 -21.24 33.86
C LEU A 15 -11.19 -22.64 33.99
N ALA A 16 -12.53 -22.76 34.04
CA ALA A 16 -13.24 -24.04 33.99
C ALA A 16 -13.41 -24.60 32.56
N GLY A 17 -12.80 -23.98 31.55
CA GLY A 17 -12.90 -24.40 30.15
C GLY A 17 -14.22 -24.01 29.47
N ARG A 18 -15.07 -23.19 30.09
CA ARG A 18 -16.31 -22.69 29.49
C ARG A 18 -16.03 -21.40 28.74
N PRO A 19 -16.14 -21.37 27.39
CA PRO A 19 -15.78 -20.20 26.61
C PRO A 19 -16.70 -19.02 26.92
N ARG A 20 -16.12 -17.83 27.08
CA ARG A 20 -16.85 -16.57 27.27
C ARG A 20 -16.45 -15.53 26.23
N ARG A 21 -17.44 -14.73 25.82
CA ARG A 21 -17.27 -13.60 24.91
C ARG A 21 -18.05 -12.39 25.42
N ALA A 22 -17.55 -11.20 25.14
CA ALA A 22 -18.26 -9.95 25.39
C ALA A 22 -17.89 -8.92 24.32
N LYS A 23 -18.77 -7.95 24.08
CA LYS A 23 -18.38 -6.76 23.32
C LYS A 23 -17.39 -5.91 24.12
N VAL A 24 -16.46 -5.22 23.47
CA VAL A 24 -15.52 -4.32 24.16
C VAL A 24 -16.27 -3.26 24.97
N ARG A 25 -17.37 -2.71 24.43
CA ARG A 25 -18.25 -1.77 25.15
C ARG A 25 -18.82 -2.36 26.44
N THR A 26 -19.20 -3.63 26.44
CA THR A 26 -19.72 -4.32 27.62
C THR A 26 -18.62 -4.53 28.67
N LEU A 27 -17.43 -4.95 28.24
CA LEU A 27 -16.25 -5.08 29.10
C LEU A 27 -15.93 -3.75 29.79
N MET A 28 -15.88 -2.65 29.04
CA MET A 28 -15.66 -1.31 29.61
C MET A 28 -16.79 -0.88 30.56
N GLY A 29 -18.03 -1.29 30.26
CA GLY A 29 -19.20 -1.05 31.13
C GLY A 29 -19.06 -1.67 32.51
N TYR A 30 -18.45 -2.86 32.63
CA TYR A 30 -18.20 -3.50 33.93
C TYR A 30 -17.28 -2.67 34.84
N PHE A 31 -16.41 -1.86 34.25
CA PHE A 31 -15.50 -0.95 34.97
C PHE A 31 -16.04 0.49 35.07
N ASN A 32 -17.31 0.69 34.70
CA ASN A 32 -17.96 2.00 34.67
C ASN A 32 -17.22 3.03 33.80
N LEU A 33 -16.56 2.57 32.73
CA LEU A 33 -15.82 3.41 31.80
C LEU A 33 -16.68 3.78 30.60
N LYS A 34 -16.85 5.09 30.36
CA LYS A 34 -17.57 5.61 29.18
C LYS A 34 -16.68 5.85 27.96
N ARG A 35 -15.36 5.91 28.14
CA ARG A 35 -14.36 6.23 27.10
C ARG A 35 -13.05 5.49 27.39
N ARG A 36 -12.25 5.21 26.34
CA ARG A 36 -10.91 4.62 26.45
C ARG A 36 -9.92 5.66 26.97
N ARG A 37 -9.84 5.81 28.28
CA ARG A 37 -8.77 6.57 28.92
C ARG A 37 -7.70 5.58 29.36
N GLU A 38 -6.44 5.96 29.18
CA GLU A 38 -5.27 5.12 29.48
C GLU A 38 -5.34 4.50 30.89
N ALA A 39 -5.66 5.30 31.91
CA ALA A 39 -5.83 4.82 33.28
C ALA A 39 -6.94 3.75 33.43
N GLY A 40 -8.01 3.83 32.64
CA GLY A 40 -9.09 2.85 32.64
C GLY A 40 -8.72 1.56 31.91
N LEU A 41 -8.00 1.66 30.79
CA LEU A 41 -7.47 0.48 30.08
C LEU A 41 -6.48 -0.28 30.94
N TYR A 42 -5.56 0.45 31.60
CA TYR A 42 -4.60 -0.13 32.53
C TYR A 42 -5.30 -0.89 33.67
N ALA A 43 -6.35 -0.32 34.26
CA ALA A 43 -7.14 -0.98 35.29
C ALA A 43 -7.80 -2.28 34.79
N ILE A 44 -8.38 -2.28 33.58
CA ILE A 44 -8.96 -3.50 32.99
C ILE A 44 -7.87 -4.57 32.81
N ARG A 45 -6.75 -4.21 32.18
CA ARG A 45 -5.65 -5.12 31.90
C ARG A 45 -5.08 -5.73 33.18
N GLN A 46 -4.88 -4.92 34.21
CA GLN A 46 -4.36 -5.37 35.50
C GLN A 46 -5.29 -6.41 36.13
N GLU A 47 -6.59 -6.15 36.21
CA GLU A 47 -7.55 -7.08 36.83
C GLU A 47 -7.71 -8.37 36.00
N LEU A 48 -7.71 -8.30 34.67
CA LEU A 48 -7.72 -9.51 33.83
C LEU A 48 -6.47 -10.37 34.06
N THR A 49 -5.30 -9.72 34.18
CA THR A 49 -4.02 -10.39 34.45
C THR A 49 -3.99 -11.02 35.85
N GLU A 50 -4.48 -10.32 36.86
CA GLU A 50 -4.60 -10.83 38.23
C GLU A 50 -5.54 -12.06 38.30
N LEU A 51 -6.52 -12.14 37.40
CA LEU A 51 -7.43 -13.28 37.25
C LEU A 51 -6.92 -14.36 36.29
N GLY A 52 -5.72 -14.20 35.71
CA GLY A 52 -5.10 -15.20 34.83
C GLY A 52 -5.74 -15.31 33.43
N ILE A 53 -6.49 -14.30 32.99
CA ILE A 53 -7.16 -14.29 31.68
C ILE A 53 -6.75 -13.09 30.82
N SER A 54 -6.77 -13.23 29.50
CA SER A 54 -6.58 -12.17 28.50
C SER A 54 -7.73 -12.18 27.48
N THR A 55 -7.71 -11.27 26.51
CA THR A 55 -8.72 -11.19 25.45
C THR A 55 -8.10 -11.35 24.06
N VAL A 56 -8.80 -12.04 23.16
CA VAL A 56 -8.44 -12.18 21.74
C VAL A 56 -9.63 -11.80 20.84
N PRO A 57 -9.51 -10.81 19.94
CA PRO A 57 -8.39 -9.88 19.82
C PRO A 57 -8.21 -9.05 21.11
N ASP A 58 -7.06 -8.38 21.26
CA ASP A 58 -6.81 -7.48 22.39
C ASP A 58 -7.90 -6.40 22.42
N PHE A 59 -8.59 -6.27 23.55
CA PHE A 59 -9.68 -5.31 23.70
C PHE A 59 -9.23 -3.85 23.55
N GLU A 60 -7.93 -3.57 23.70
CA GLU A 60 -7.36 -2.24 23.51
C GLU A 60 -7.30 -1.84 22.03
N THR A 61 -7.10 -2.81 21.14
CA THR A 61 -6.96 -2.59 19.69
C THR A 61 -8.26 -2.84 18.92
N ALA A 62 -9.13 -3.72 19.41
CA ALA A 62 -10.44 -4.01 18.80
C ALA A 62 -11.39 -2.79 18.84
N ASP A 63 -12.42 -2.74 17.99
CA ASP A 63 -13.44 -1.67 18.02
C ASP A 63 -14.44 -1.85 19.17
N PHE A 64 -15.20 -0.79 19.52
CA PHE A 64 -16.12 -0.83 20.66
C PHE A 64 -17.22 -1.90 20.54
N ASP A 65 -17.66 -2.17 19.32
CA ASP A 65 -18.75 -3.09 19.02
C ASP A 65 -18.26 -4.49 18.65
N ASP A 66 -16.93 -4.68 18.55
CA ASP A 66 -16.31 -5.97 18.31
C ASP A 66 -16.47 -6.91 19.50
N GLN A 67 -16.60 -8.20 19.20
CA GLN A 67 -16.55 -9.25 20.20
C GLN A 67 -15.10 -9.63 20.51
N VAL A 68 -14.78 -9.71 21.79
CA VAL A 68 -13.55 -10.30 22.29
C VAL A 68 -13.84 -11.61 23.01
N ARG A 69 -13.01 -12.62 22.78
CA ARG A 69 -13.03 -13.90 23.51
C ARG A 69 -12.06 -13.80 24.68
N PHE A 70 -12.47 -14.26 25.86
CA PHE A 70 -11.58 -14.41 27.00
C PHE A 70 -10.81 -15.72 26.90
N VAL A 71 -9.51 -15.68 27.13
CA VAL A 71 -8.61 -16.85 27.08
C VAL A 71 -7.73 -16.89 28.33
N VAL A 72 -7.23 -18.07 28.70
CA VAL A 72 -6.27 -18.19 29.81
C VAL A 72 -4.90 -17.71 29.35
N ILE A 73 -4.26 -16.84 30.14
CA ILE A 73 -2.91 -16.31 29.83
C ILE A 73 -1.94 -17.50 29.69
N GLY A 74 -1.24 -17.56 28.56
CA GLY A 74 -0.30 -18.66 28.25
C GLY A 74 -0.89 -19.84 27.47
N GLN A 75 -2.22 -19.88 27.25
CA GLN A 75 -2.86 -20.85 26.34
C GLN A 75 -3.22 -20.25 24.96
N GLU A 76 -2.61 -19.12 24.61
CA GLU A 76 -2.89 -18.35 23.39
C GLU A 76 -2.60 -19.11 22.06
N GLY A 77 -2.11 -20.35 22.12
CA GLY A 77 -1.83 -21.19 20.94
C GLY A 77 -2.48 -22.58 20.91
N THR A 78 -3.28 -22.99 21.91
CA THR A 78 -3.72 -24.41 22.03
C THR A 78 -5.21 -24.64 22.22
N SER A 79 -6.08 -23.64 22.07
CA SER A 79 -7.53 -23.93 22.10
C SER A 79 -7.95 -24.59 20.78
N GLN A 80 -8.12 -25.91 20.79
CA GLN A 80 -9.01 -26.61 19.85
C GLN A 80 -10.37 -25.90 19.85
N PRO A 81 -11.01 -25.70 18.67
CA PRO A 81 -12.37 -25.19 18.62
C PRO A 81 -13.32 -26.30 19.06
N ASP A 82 -13.93 -26.15 20.24
CA ASP A 82 -15.16 -26.85 20.61
C ASP A 82 -16.32 -26.28 19.76
N GLU A 83 -16.42 -26.79 18.55
CA GLU A 83 -17.60 -26.73 17.70
C GLU A 83 -17.91 -28.17 17.23
N PRO A 84 -19.19 -28.58 17.10
CA PRO A 84 -19.51 -29.89 16.55
C PRO A 84 -18.81 -30.02 15.19
N ALA A 85 -18.33 -31.22 14.85
CA ALA A 85 -17.47 -31.47 13.69
C ALA A 85 -17.99 -30.90 12.34
N SER A 86 -19.27 -30.48 12.25
CA SER A 86 -19.85 -29.78 11.11
C SER A 86 -19.52 -28.28 11.01
N ALA A 87 -19.27 -27.58 12.14
CA ALA A 87 -19.00 -26.14 12.15
C ALA A 87 -17.50 -25.80 12.04
N SER A 88 -16.62 -26.68 12.54
CA SER A 88 -15.16 -26.59 12.29
C SER A 88 -14.80 -26.71 10.81
N ALA A 89 -15.55 -27.48 10.02
CA ALA A 89 -15.36 -27.58 8.57
C ALA A 89 -15.81 -26.29 7.87
N ALA A 90 -16.92 -25.68 8.31
CA ALA A 90 -17.42 -24.41 7.79
C ALA A 90 -16.48 -23.24 8.14
N TYR A 91 -15.96 -23.18 9.36
CA TYR A 91 -15.00 -22.16 9.80
C TYR A 91 -13.63 -22.34 9.12
N ALA A 92 -13.15 -23.57 8.94
CA ALA A 92 -11.93 -23.83 8.19
C ALA A 92 -12.08 -23.44 6.70
N LEU A 93 -13.25 -23.68 6.10
CA LEU A 93 -13.56 -23.18 4.74
C LEU A 93 -13.61 -21.65 4.70
N GLU A 94 -14.22 -21.01 5.69
CA GLU A 94 -14.31 -19.55 5.78
C GLU A 94 -12.92 -18.92 5.89
N VAL A 95 -12.03 -19.46 6.73
CA VAL A 95 -10.64 -18.99 6.90
C VAL A 95 -9.79 -19.23 5.66
N VAL A 96 -9.96 -20.36 4.96
CA VAL A 96 -9.22 -20.65 3.71
C VAL A 96 -9.74 -19.78 2.56
N ALA A 97 -11.06 -19.57 2.46
CA ALA A 97 -11.67 -18.73 1.43
C ALA A 97 -11.35 -17.24 1.64
N THR A 98 -11.47 -16.71 2.87
CA THR A 98 -11.07 -15.33 3.18
C THR A 98 -9.57 -15.14 3.09
N GLY A 99 -8.75 -16.13 3.48
CA GLY A 99 -7.29 -16.09 3.34
C GLY A 99 -6.84 -16.02 1.88
N ARG A 100 -7.42 -16.87 1.01
CA ARG A 100 -7.15 -16.84 -0.44
C ARG A 100 -7.66 -15.57 -1.10
N PHE A 101 -8.85 -15.10 -0.75
CA PHE A 101 -9.41 -13.85 -1.27
C PHE A 101 -8.58 -12.63 -0.86
N ARG A 102 -8.10 -12.59 0.39
CA ARG A 102 -7.21 -11.54 0.88
C ARG A 102 -5.84 -11.58 0.20
N ALA A 103 -5.29 -12.77 -0.05
CA ALA A 103 -4.07 -12.94 -0.82
C ALA A 103 -4.24 -12.41 -2.26
N LEU A 104 -5.37 -12.69 -2.90
CA LEU A 104 -5.71 -12.15 -4.22
C LEU A 104 -5.77 -10.62 -4.25
N LEU A 105 -6.44 -10.03 -3.26
CA LEU A 105 -6.53 -8.57 -3.14
C LEU A 105 -5.14 -7.96 -2.96
N THR A 106 -4.26 -8.56 -2.15
CA THR A 106 -2.86 -8.09 -2.02
C THR A 106 -2.04 -8.25 -3.31
N THR A 107 -2.29 -9.30 -4.10
CA THR A 107 -1.63 -9.47 -5.41
C THR A 107 -2.12 -8.41 -6.40
N PHE A 108 -3.41 -8.09 -6.38
CA PHE A 108 -3.99 -7.01 -7.18
C PHE A 108 -3.38 -5.64 -6.83
N ASP A 109 -3.27 -5.35 -5.52
CA ASP A 109 -2.65 -4.14 -4.98
C ASP A 109 -1.16 -4.00 -5.35
N ALA A 110 -0.42 -5.12 -5.32
CA ALA A 110 0.99 -5.15 -5.72
C ALA A 110 1.15 -4.95 -7.24
N TYR A 111 0.21 -5.48 -8.02
CA TYR A 111 0.17 -5.35 -9.47
C TYR A 111 -0.17 -3.92 -9.91
N GLU A 112 -1.17 -3.25 -9.31
CA GLU A 112 -1.45 -1.83 -9.57
C GLU A 112 -0.22 -0.95 -9.34
N ARG A 113 0.52 -1.22 -8.26
CA ARG A 113 1.78 -0.52 -7.97
C ARG A 113 2.86 -0.80 -9.00
N PHE A 114 2.93 -2.02 -9.53
CA PHE A 114 3.87 -2.39 -10.59
C PHE A 114 3.55 -1.68 -11.90
N VAL A 115 2.29 -1.71 -12.35
CA VAL A 115 1.85 -1.03 -13.57
C VAL A 115 2.08 0.48 -13.46
N SER A 116 1.71 1.08 -12.32
CA SER A 116 1.94 2.49 -12.05
C SER A 116 3.42 2.86 -12.14
N ARG A 117 4.31 2.00 -11.62
CA ARG A 117 5.77 2.20 -11.70
C ARG A 117 6.29 2.06 -13.13
N LEU A 118 5.86 1.03 -13.87
CA LEU A 118 6.28 0.78 -15.25
C LEU A 118 5.88 1.94 -16.17
N VAL A 119 4.65 2.43 -16.02
CA VAL A 119 4.13 3.60 -16.75
C VAL A 119 4.94 4.85 -16.39
N ALA A 120 5.19 5.10 -15.11
CA ALA A 120 5.99 6.24 -14.66
C ALA A 120 7.44 6.20 -15.19
N GLU A 121 8.10 5.04 -15.18
CA GLU A 121 9.44 4.86 -15.73
C GLU A 121 9.49 5.07 -17.25
N ARG A 122 8.48 4.62 -17.98
CA ARG A 122 8.40 4.80 -19.43
C ARG A 122 8.16 6.26 -19.79
N LEU A 123 7.26 6.95 -19.09
CA LEU A 123 7.03 8.39 -19.25
C LEU A 123 8.30 9.20 -18.94
N ALA A 124 9.05 8.82 -17.91
CA ALA A 124 10.34 9.42 -17.59
C ALA A 124 11.38 9.23 -18.71
N LYS A 125 11.46 8.04 -19.31
CA LYS A 125 12.38 7.74 -20.43
C LYS A 125 12.01 8.46 -21.74
N VAL A 126 10.72 8.57 -22.05
CA VAL A 126 10.23 9.37 -23.19
C VAL A 126 10.60 10.85 -23.01
N HIS A 127 10.51 11.36 -21.78
CA HIS A 127 10.95 12.72 -21.44
C HIS A 127 12.48 12.91 -21.46
N GLN A 128 13.28 11.85 -21.25
CA GLN A 128 14.74 11.90 -21.31
C GLN A 128 15.29 11.87 -22.74
N HIS A 129 14.62 11.18 -23.67
CA HIS A 129 15.13 10.96 -25.04
C HIS A 129 14.43 11.78 -26.13
N GLY A 130 13.78 12.89 -25.76
CA GLY A 130 13.11 13.82 -26.67
C GLY A 130 13.98 14.53 -27.73
N GLN A 131 15.23 14.11 -27.97
CA GLN A 131 16.00 14.51 -29.14
C GLN A 131 16.79 13.32 -29.74
N ASN A 132 16.22 12.79 -30.83
CA ASN A 132 16.86 12.07 -31.95
C ASN A 132 18.19 11.32 -31.65
N PRO A 133 18.15 10.00 -31.39
CA PRO A 133 19.37 9.24 -31.19
C PRO A 133 20.12 9.07 -32.52
N ARG A 134 21.31 9.66 -32.61
CA ARG A 134 22.27 9.36 -33.68
C ARG A 134 22.70 7.89 -33.57
N ARG A 135 22.29 7.09 -34.56
CA ARG A 135 22.87 5.87 -35.19
C ARG A 135 23.91 4.95 -34.51
N GLN A 136 24.48 5.21 -33.32
CA GLN A 136 25.66 4.48 -32.83
C GLN A 136 25.44 3.43 -31.73
N ASP A 137 24.25 3.29 -31.14
CA ASP A 137 24.02 2.34 -30.03
C ASP A 137 23.24 1.08 -30.42
N ARG A 138 23.29 0.64 -31.68
CA ARG A 138 22.46 -0.48 -32.17
C ARG A 138 22.90 -1.88 -31.71
N ASP A 139 24.12 -2.02 -31.15
CA ASP A 139 24.73 -3.33 -30.90
C ASP A 139 24.94 -3.69 -29.42
N ARG A 140 24.29 -3.00 -28.46
CA ARG A 140 24.63 -3.18 -27.02
C ARG A 140 23.54 -3.64 -26.05
N PHE A 141 22.33 -3.98 -26.49
CA PHE A 141 21.28 -4.35 -25.52
C PHE A 141 20.44 -5.56 -25.92
N PRO A 142 20.77 -6.77 -25.45
CA PRO A 142 19.78 -7.80 -25.22
C PRO A 142 19.12 -7.55 -23.85
N PHE A 143 17.83 -7.23 -23.84
CA PHE A 143 17.02 -7.12 -22.62
C PHE A 143 16.33 -8.45 -22.33
N PHE A 144 16.69 -9.09 -21.21
CA PHE A 144 15.81 -9.99 -20.47
C PHE A 144 15.88 -9.58 -19.01
N ALA A 145 14.76 -9.07 -18.47
CA ALA A 145 14.58 -8.93 -17.04
C ALA A 145 13.80 -10.17 -16.57
N VAL A 146 14.48 -11.07 -15.86
CA VAL A 146 13.84 -12.19 -15.15
C VAL A 146 13.19 -11.62 -13.90
N ILE A 147 11.88 -11.80 -13.77
CA ILE A 147 11.14 -11.50 -12.53
C ILE A 147 11.15 -12.80 -11.72
N GLU A 148 11.79 -12.81 -10.54
CA GLU A 148 11.51 -13.83 -9.53
C GLU A 148 10.09 -13.56 -8.98
N VAL A 149 9.13 -14.32 -9.51
CA VAL A 149 7.79 -14.43 -8.94
C VAL A 149 7.80 -15.71 -8.11
N ASP A 150 7.62 -15.58 -6.80
CA ASP A 150 7.42 -16.75 -5.93
C ASP A 150 6.23 -17.57 -6.46
N GLY A 151 6.50 -18.80 -6.91
CA GLY A 151 5.49 -19.77 -7.35
C GLY A 151 5.48 -20.16 -8.83
N ILE A 152 6.44 -19.74 -9.65
CA ILE A 152 6.63 -20.26 -11.02
C ILE A 152 7.79 -21.27 -11.01
N GLU A 153 7.50 -22.53 -11.35
CA GLU A 153 8.50 -23.60 -11.43
C GLU A 153 9.43 -23.37 -12.64
N ALA A 154 10.71 -23.73 -12.50
CA ALA A 154 11.76 -23.42 -13.48
C ALA A 154 11.53 -24.07 -14.86
N ASP A 155 10.80 -25.19 -14.89
CA ASP A 155 10.45 -25.93 -16.11
C ASP A 155 9.45 -25.18 -17.01
N GLN A 156 8.60 -24.33 -16.44
CA GLN A 156 7.67 -23.49 -17.19
C GLN A 156 8.39 -22.36 -17.92
N VAL A 157 9.49 -21.85 -17.35
CA VAL A 157 10.33 -20.81 -17.94
C VAL A 157 11.14 -21.37 -19.12
N GLU A 158 11.66 -22.60 -18.99
CA GLU A 158 12.35 -23.28 -20.10
C GLU A 158 11.40 -23.54 -21.29
N GLY A 159 10.15 -23.93 -21.03
CA GLY A 159 9.15 -24.11 -22.08
C GLY A 159 8.85 -22.83 -22.88
N TRP A 160 8.88 -21.66 -22.25
CA TRP A 160 8.68 -20.37 -22.93
C TRP A 160 9.89 -19.93 -23.75
N LEU A 161 11.10 -20.26 -23.30
CA LEU A 161 12.33 -19.97 -24.03
C LEU A 161 12.45 -20.85 -25.29
N ASP A 162 12.05 -22.12 -25.22
CA ASP A 162 12.03 -23.03 -26.37
C ASP A 162 11.01 -22.61 -27.44
N GLU A 163 9.84 -22.11 -27.03
CA GLU A 163 8.81 -21.60 -27.94
C GLU A 163 9.29 -20.30 -28.64
N ALA A 164 9.98 -19.41 -27.92
CA ALA A 164 10.59 -18.20 -28.48
C ALA A 164 11.73 -18.52 -29.47
N SER A 165 12.52 -19.55 -29.21
CA SER A 165 13.52 -20.07 -30.15
C SER A 165 12.89 -20.72 -31.39
N ARG A 166 11.77 -21.44 -31.23
CA ARG A 166 10.99 -21.99 -32.36
C ARG A 166 10.43 -20.93 -33.30
N LEU A 167 10.11 -19.74 -32.78
CA LEU A 167 9.58 -18.61 -33.55
C LEU A 167 10.65 -17.83 -34.35
N GLY A 168 11.89 -18.35 -34.43
CA GLY A 168 12.86 -17.91 -35.43
C GLY A 168 13.68 -16.67 -35.06
N ALA A 169 13.90 -16.40 -33.77
CA ALA A 169 14.73 -15.29 -33.31
C ALA A 169 16.26 -15.49 -33.47
N SER A 170 16.70 -16.16 -34.54
CA SER A 170 18.13 -16.31 -34.86
C SER A 170 18.41 -16.22 -36.36
N GLU A 171 18.28 -15.03 -36.94
CA GLU A 171 19.14 -14.61 -38.06
C GLU A 171 19.00 -13.11 -38.29
N SER A 172 20.14 -12.43 -38.40
CA SER A 172 20.25 -10.98 -38.58
C SER A 172 19.79 -10.56 -39.98
N VAL A 173 18.50 -10.29 -40.12
CA VAL A 173 17.93 -9.58 -41.27
C VAL A 173 17.81 -8.09 -40.90
N PRO A 174 18.27 -7.14 -41.73
CA PRO A 174 18.06 -5.73 -41.48
C PRO A 174 16.57 -5.41 -41.65
N VAL A 175 15.84 -5.37 -40.54
CA VAL A 175 14.45 -4.93 -40.50
C VAL A 175 14.43 -3.40 -40.53
N ASP A 176 13.84 -2.83 -41.59
CA ASP A 176 13.37 -1.45 -41.58
C ASP A 176 12.25 -1.35 -40.54
N LEU A 177 12.62 -0.92 -39.33
CA LEU A 177 11.66 -0.71 -38.26
C LEU A 177 10.84 0.54 -38.58
N PRO A 178 9.51 0.45 -38.64
CA PRO A 178 8.67 1.62 -38.84
C PRO A 178 8.89 2.60 -37.70
N VAL A 179 8.96 3.89 -38.05
CA VAL A 179 9.02 4.99 -37.08
C VAL A 179 7.63 5.07 -36.42
N VAL A 180 7.47 4.41 -35.28
CA VAL A 180 6.25 4.47 -34.48
C VAL A 180 6.21 5.83 -33.78
N THR A 181 5.14 6.58 -33.99
CA THR A 181 4.97 7.91 -33.39
C THR A 181 4.56 7.78 -31.91
N VAL A 182 4.88 8.78 -31.07
CA VAL A 182 4.51 8.78 -29.63
C VAL A 182 3.01 8.51 -29.39
N PRO A 183 2.06 9.04 -30.20
CA PRO A 183 0.64 8.71 -30.06
C PRO A 183 0.31 7.22 -30.31
N GLU A 184 1.02 6.55 -31.23
CA GLU A 184 0.81 5.12 -31.49
C GLU A 184 1.34 4.24 -30.35
N VAL A 185 2.45 4.64 -29.70
CA VAL A 185 2.97 3.94 -28.52
C VAL A 185 1.98 4.03 -27.37
N ASP A 186 1.37 5.19 -27.18
CA ASP A 186 0.40 5.44 -26.12
C ASP A 186 -0.93 4.72 -26.38
N SER A 187 -1.38 4.64 -27.63
CA SER A 187 -2.54 3.82 -28.03
C SER A 187 -2.29 2.33 -27.75
N ARG A 188 -1.12 1.81 -28.14
CA ARG A 188 -0.76 0.40 -27.91
C ARG A 188 -0.59 0.06 -26.44
N LEU A 189 -0.10 1.01 -25.64
CA LEU A 189 0.02 0.83 -24.19
C LEU A 189 -1.36 0.77 -23.54
N ARG A 190 -2.30 1.63 -23.94
CA ARG A 190 -3.68 1.61 -23.46
C ARG A 190 -4.40 0.31 -23.83
N GLU A 191 -4.23 -0.14 -25.07
CA GLU A 191 -4.76 -1.43 -25.54
C GLU A 191 -4.19 -2.58 -24.69
N HIS A 192 -2.87 -2.62 -24.47
CA HIS A 192 -2.24 -3.65 -23.64
C HIS A 192 -2.70 -3.64 -22.18
N ILE A 193 -2.89 -2.45 -21.58
CA ILE A 193 -3.46 -2.33 -20.22
C ILE A 193 -4.91 -2.85 -20.20
N SER A 194 -5.70 -2.54 -21.23
CA SER A 194 -7.08 -3.03 -21.36
C SER A 194 -7.12 -4.56 -21.45
N ASP A 195 -6.31 -5.15 -22.33
CA ASP A 195 -6.20 -6.61 -22.51
C ASP A 195 -5.80 -7.29 -21.21
N LEU A 196 -4.88 -6.69 -20.46
CA LEU A 196 -4.40 -7.22 -19.19
C LEU A 196 -5.46 -7.13 -18.09
N HIS A 197 -6.23 -6.04 -18.05
CA HIS A 197 -7.41 -5.94 -17.16
C HIS A 197 -8.50 -6.96 -17.50
N GLU A 198 -8.71 -7.27 -18.79
CA GLU A 198 -9.65 -8.29 -19.21
C GLU A 198 -9.17 -9.70 -18.83
N ALA A 199 -7.89 -10.00 -19.05
CA ALA A 199 -7.26 -11.25 -18.65
C ALA A 199 -7.33 -11.47 -17.12
N MET A 200 -7.08 -10.43 -16.33
CA MET A 200 -7.21 -10.50 -14.87
C MET A 200 -8.65 -10.71 -14.42
N ARG A 201 -9.63 -10.05 -15.05
CA ARG A 201 -11.06 -10.28 -14.77
C ARG A 201 -11.47 -11.70 -15.10
N ALA A 202 -10.97 -12.27 -16.19
CA ALA A 202 -11.21 -13.66 -16.57
C ALA A 202 -10.61 -14.62 -15.53
N GLU A 203 -9.38 -14.38 -15.08
CA GLU A 203 -8.71 -15.21 -14.08
C GLU A 203 -9.39 -15.13 -12.70
N LEU A 204 -9.79 -13.93 -12.26
CA LEU A 204 -10.57 -13.77 -11.04
C LEU A 204 -11.90 -14.53 -11.11
N SER A 205 -12.61 -14.43 -12.24
CA SER A 205 -13.86 -15.17 -12.47
C SER A 205 -13.64 -16.68 -12.42
N ARG A 206 -12.53 -17.17 -12.99
CA ARG A 206 -12.12 -18.58 -12.94
C ARG A 206 -11.91 -19.04 -11.50
N GLN A 207 -11.15 -18.29 -10.71
CA GLN A 207 -10.85 -18.65 -9.31
C GLN A 207 -12.09 -18.61 -8.41
N VAL A 208 -13.00 -17.66 -8.63
CA VAL A 208 -14.30 -17.62 -7.93
C VAL A 208 -15.14 -18.86 -8.26
N SER A 209 -15.17 -19.28 -9.53
CA SER A 209 -15.84 -20.53 -9.94
C SER A 209 -15.22 -21.75 -9.27
N GLU A 210 -13.90 -21.86 -9.23
CA GLU A 210 -13.20 -22.98 -8.57
C GLU A 210 -13.47 -23.04 -7.06
N LEU A 211 -13.49 -21.89 -6.39
CA LEU A 211 -13.84 -21.80 -4.97
C LEU A 211 -15.29 -22.23 -4.72
N ARG A 212 -16.22 -21.82 -5.60
CA ARG A 212 -17.62 -22.25 -5.54
C ARG A 212 -17.75 -23.77 -5.68
N ASP A 213 -17.12 -24.36 -6.69
CA ASP A 213 -17.16 -25.81 -6.95
C ASP A 213 -16.50 -26.61 -5.82
N ALA A 214 -15.44 -26.07 -5.19
CA ALA A 214 -14.80 -26.68 -4.04
C ALA A 214 -15.70 -26.63 -2.79
N MET A 215 -16.41 -25.52 -2.58
CA MET A 215 -17.34 -25.34 -1.48
C MET A 215 -18.55 -26.27 -1.62
N GLU A 216 -19.10 -26.41 -2.81
CA GLU A 216 -20.22 -27.32 -3.10
C GLU A 216 -19.84 -28.78 -2.81
N ARG A 217 -18.67 -29.23 -3.28
CA ARG A 217 -18.15 -30.58 -2.96
C ARG A 217 -17.98 -30.82 -1.46
N LYS A 218 -17.53 -29.81 -0.70
CA LYS A 218 -17.37 -29.91 0.75
C LYS A 218 -18.70 -29.95 1.50
N VAL A 219 -19.71 -29.20 1.03
CA VAL A 219 -21.08 -29.29 1.56
C VAL A 219 -21.64 -30.69 1.34
N ASP A 220 -21.46 -31.27 0.15
CA ASP A 220 -21.90 -32.64 -0.14
C ASP A 220 -21.20 -33.69 0.72
N GLU A 221 -19.90 -33.53 0.98
CA GLU A 221 -19.13 -34.42 1.87
C GLU A 221 -19.65 -34.37 3.31
N VAL A 222 -19.85 -33.16 3.86
CA VAL A 222 -20.42 -32.96 5.21
C VAL A 222 -21.84 -33.52 5.28
N ARG A 223 -22.65 -33.32 4.24
CA ARG A 223 -24.01 -33.84 4.13
C ARG A 223 -24.01 -35.38 4.16
N LEU A 224 -23.13 -36.03 3.40
CA LEU A 224 -23.02 -37.49 3.37
C LEU A 224 -22.59 -38.05 4.72
N GLU A 225 -21.67 -37.38 5.42
CA GLU A 225 -21.22 -37.85 6.74
C GLU A 225 -22.31 -37.67 7.81
N ALA A 226 -23.05 -36.55 7.78
CA ALA A 226 -24.22 -36.35 8.65
C ALA A 226 -25.29 -37.42 8.42
N ILE A 227 -25.56 -37.79 7.16
CA ILE A 227 -26.49 -38.87 6.81
C ILE A 227 -26.00 -40.21 7.39
N ARG A 228 -24.70 -40.54 7.26
CA ARG A 228 -24.12 -41.77 7.80
C ARG A 228 -24.19 -41.84 9.32
N GLN A 229 -24.01 -40.71 10.01
CA GLN A 229 -24.03 -40.66 11.46
C GLN A 229 -25.46 -40.78 12.00
N LEU A 230 -26.43 -40.11 11.37
CA LEU A 230 -27.85 -40.24 11.71
C LEU A 230 -28.39 -41.65 11.44
N ALA A 231 -27.96 -42.31 10.36
CA ALA A 231 -28.32 -43.69 10.04
C ALA A 231 -27.79 -44.73 11.07
N LYS A 232 -26.81 -44.36 11.91
CA LYS A 232 -26.30 -45.23 12.98
C LYS A 232 -27.11 -45.12 14.28
N GLU A 233 -27.83 -44.02 14.49
CA GLU A 233 -28.36 -43.65 15.82
C GLU A 233 -29.89 -43.59 15.91
N LEU A 234 -30.62 -43.57 14.78
CA LEU A 234 -32.08 -43.34 14.75
C LEU A 234 -32.83 -44.43 13.96
N ASN A 235 -34.11 -44.64 14.31
CA ASN A 235 -35.07 -45.27 13.39
C ASN A 235 -35.19 -44.41 12.12
N ASP A 236 -35.31 -45.04 10.95
CA ASP A 236 -35.18 -44.41 9.62
C ASP A 236 -35.99 -43.11 9.41
N GLU A 237 -37.10 -42.92 10.13
CA GLU A 237 -38.02 -41.79 9.97
C GLU A 237 -37.55 -40.49 10.66
N GLU A 238 -36.96 -40.57 11.86
CA GLU A 238 -36.44 -39.39 12.58
C GLU A 238 -35.14 -38.88 11.97
N ALA A 239 -34.27 -39.79 11.49
CA ALA A 239 -33.07 -39.44 10.74
C ALA A 239 -33.39 -38.62 9.49
N LEU A 240 -34.43 -39.02 8.74
CA LEU A 240 -34.85 -38.35 7.51
C LEU A 240 -35.25 -36.89 7.76
N LYS A 241 -35.96 -36.64 8.87
CA LYS A 241 -36.42 -35.29 9.22
C LYS A 241 -35.25 -34.37 9.59
N VAL A 242 -34.29 -34.87 10.37
CA VAL A 242 -33.09 -34.09 10.73
C VAL A 242 -32.24 -33.76 9.49
N ILE A 243 -32.10 -34.71 8.55
CA ILE A 243 -31.39 -34.48 7.28
C ILE A 243 -32.09 -33.41 6.43
N GLN A 244 -33.43 -33.45 6.37
CA GLN A 244 -34.21 -32.46 5.62
C GLN A 244 -34.09 -31.05 6.22
N GLU A 245 -34.17 -30.93 7.54
CA GLU A 245 -34.01 -29.66 8.25
C GLU A 245 -32.60 -29.08 8.05
N PHE A 246 -31.56 -29.93 8.15
CA PHE A 246 -30.18 -29.52 7.91
C PHE A 246 -29.94 -29.10 6.44
N ASP A 247 -30.46 -29.84 5.46
CA ASP A 247 -30.34 -29.47 4.04
C ASP A 247 -31.04 -28.15 3.74
N GLN A 248 -32.21 -27.92 4.35
CA GLN A 248 -32.93 -26.66 4.22
C GLN A 248 -32.13 -25.49 4.82
N GLU A 249 -31.53 -25.68 6.00
CA GLU A 249 -30.68 -24.65 6.61
C GLU A 249 -29.46 -24.32 5.75
N MET A 250 -28.76 -25.34 5.23
CA MET A 250 -27.58 -25.14 4.39
C MET A 250 -27.91 -24.46 3.05
N ARG A 251 -29.04 -24.82 2.43
CA ARG A 251 -29.54 -24.13 1.22
C ARG A 251 -29.83 -22.65 1.50
N GLN A 252 -30.45 -22.33 2.65
CA GLN A 252 -30.69 -20.94 3.04
C GLN A 252 -29.39 -20.17 3.29
N LYS A 253 -28.36 -20.79 3.89
CA LYS A 253 -27.04 -20.16 4.08
C LYS A 253 -26.35 -19.89 2.75
N LEU A 254 -26.39 -20.84 1.81
CA LEU A 254 -25.84 -20.66 0.46
C LEU A 254 -26.54 -19.52 -0.28
N GLU A 255 -27.86 -19.44 -0.23
CA GLU A 255 -28.63 -18.37 -0.87
C GLU A 255 -28.30 -16.99 -0.29
N ARG A 256 -28.15 -16.87 1.04
CA ARG A 256 -27.72 -15.61 1.67
C ARG A 256 -26.33 -15.17 1.19
N LYS A 257 -25.37 -16.10 1.09
CA LYS A 257 -24.02 -15.80 0.62
C LYS A 257 -23.97 -15.44 -0.87
N ASP A 258 -24.79 -16.08 -1.70
CA ASP A 258 -24.91 -15.72 -3.11
C ASP A 258 -25.46 -14.29 -3.29
N ASN A 259 -26.39 -13.88 -2.44
CA ASN A 259 -26.90 -12.51 -2.42
C ASN A 259 -25.85 -11.51 -1.91
N GLU A 260 -25.13 -11.81 -0.81
CA GLU A 260 -24.02 -10.97 -0.32
C GLU A 260 -22.94 -10.75 -1.39
N LEU A 261 -22.60 -11.81 -2.15
CA LEU A 261 -21.65 -11.70 -3.27
C LEU A 261 -22.18 -10.81 -4.40
N LYS A 262 -23.45 -10.95 -4.78
CA LYS A 262 -24.06 -10.09 -5.82
C LYS A 262 -24.07 -8.62 -5.41
N ASP A 263 -24.33 -8.33 -4.15
CA ASP A 263 -24.31 -6.97 -3.60
C ASP A 263 -22.89 -6.39 -3.65
N ALA A 264 -21.88 -7.16 -3.23
CA ALA A 264 -20.47 -6.75 -3.31
C ALA A 264 -19.99 -6.51 -4.75
N PHE A 265 -20.38 -7.38 -5.70
CA PHE A 265 -20.07 -7.17 -7.11
C PHE A 265 -20.72 -5.90 -7.68
N SER A 266 -21.93 -5.58 -7.24
CA SER A 266 -22.64 -4.36 -7.64
C SER A 266 -21.93 -3.11 -7.10
N GLU A 267 -21.45 -3.16 -5.85
CA GLU A 267 -20.66 -2.07 -5.25
C GLU A 267 -19.33 -1.87 -5.96
N ILE A 268 -18.59 -2.94 -6.24
CA ILE A 268 -17.33 -2.88 -7.01
C ILE A 268 -17.58 -2.25 -8.39
N SER A 269 -18.64 -2.68 -9.10
CA SER A 269 -18.97 -2.13 -10.41
C SER A 269 -19.29 -0.63 -10.34
N LEU A 270 -19.95 -0.17 -9.27
CA LEU A 270 -20.25 1.25 -9.06
C LEU A 270 -18.97 2.05 -8.80
N LEU A 271 -18.08 1.54 -7.94
CA LEU A 271 -16.80 2.17 -7.63
C LEU A 271 -15.89 2.24 -8.87
N SER A 272 -15.81 1.18 -9.66
CA SER A 272 -15.04 1.19 -10.91
C SER A 272 -15.55 2.23 -11.90
N ALA A 273 -16.88 2.44 -11.99
CA ALA A 273 -17.44 3.50 -12.83
C ALA A 273 -17.08 4.90 -12.31
N GLN A 274 -17.07 5.11 -11.00
CA GLN A 274 -16.63 6.37 -10.39
C GLN A 274 -15.14 6.64 -10.61
N VAL A 275 -14.30 5.61 -10.52
CA VAL A 275 -12.86 5.73 -10.81
C VAL A 275 -12.66 6.14 -12.27
N ALA A 276 -13.37 5.50 -13.22
CA ALA A 276 -13.28 5.86 -14.62
C ALA A 276 -13.70 7.32 -14.90
N ASP A 277 -14.78 7.81 -14.26
CA ASP A 277 -15.22 9.20 -14.37
C ASP A 277 -14.19 10.17 -13.77
N LEU A 278 -13.57 9.83 -12.63
CA LEU A 278 -12.49 10.63 -12.04
C LEU A 278 -11.22 10.64 -12.91
N GLU A 279 -10.87 9.51 -13.52
CA GLU A 279 -9.75 9.42 -14.46
C GLU A 279 -10.00 10.27 -15.71
N GLU A 280 -11.22 10.28 -16.24
CA GLU A 280 -11.62 11.14 -17.36
C GLU A 280 -11.54 12.63 -16.97
N GLN A 281 -12.06 13.00 -15.80
CA GLN A 281 -11.95 14.37 -15.28
C GLN A 281 -10.49 14.78 -15.06
N LEU A 282 -9.64 13.89 -14.56
CA LEU A 282 -8.20 14.14 -14.40
C LEU A 282 -7.48 14.25 -15.75
N ALA A 283 -7.86 13.45 -16.75
CA ALA A 283 -7.30 13.52 -18.09
C ALA A 283 -7.68 14.82 -18.81
N GLU A 284 -8.92 15.32 -18.62
CA GLU A 284 -9.31 16.66 -19.06
C GLU A 284 -8.52 17.76 -18.36
N GLN A 285 -8.19 17.55 -17.08
CA GLN A 285 -7.38 18.48 -16.29
C GLN A 285 -5.89 18.42 -16.66
N ASP A 286 -5.35 17.30 -17.14
CA ASP A 286 -3.95 17.16 -17.58
C ASP A 286 -3.68 17.81 -18.96
N ASN A 287 -4.71 18.27 -19.68
CA ASN A 287 -4.57 19.22 -20.79
C ASN A 287 -4.26 20.66 -20.33
N TYR A 288 -4.27 20.91 -19.01
CA TYR A 288 -3.69 22.11 -18.42
C TYR A 288 -2.17 21.95 -18.41
N ASP A 289 -1.43 22.71 -19.22
CA ASP A 289 0.02 22.80 -19.07
C ASP A 289 0.33 23.61 -17.78
N PRO A 290 0.79 22.98 -16.68
CA PRO A 290 1.18 23.73 -15.49
C PRO A 290 2.36 24.68 -15.76
N GLY A 291 3.02 24.59 -16.92
CA GLY A 291 3.96 25.59 -17.41
C GLY A 291 3.37 27.01 -17.43
N ASP A 292 2.06 27.16 -17.62
CA ASP A 292 1.34 28.44 -17.59
C ASP A 292 0.99 28.90 -16.16
N ALA A 293 0.85 27.98 -15.20
CA ALA A 293 0.66 28.32 -13.79
C ALA A 293 1.93 28.87 -13.14
N TYR A 294 3.10 28.51 -13.70
CA TYR A 294 4.41 28.76 -13.10
C TYR A 294 5.36 29.39 -14.11
N PRO A 295 5.35 30.72 -14.29
CA PRO A 295 6.19 31.36 -15.31
C PRO A 295 7.69 31.25 -14.99
N THR A 296 8.08 31.15 -13.71
CA THR A 296 9.49 31.11 -13.28
C THR A 296 9.68 30.18 -12.08
N MET A 297 10.92 29.71 -11.85
CA MET A 297 11.27 28.90 -10.68
C MET A 297 11.01 29.66 -9.37
N SER A 298 11.28 30.96 -9.34
CA SER A 298 10.95 31.81 -8.18
C SER A 298 9.45 31.85 -7.90
N ALA A 299 8.60 31.92 -8.92
CA ALA A 299 7.15 31.89 -8.75
C ALA A 299 6.68 30.53 -8.19
N THR A 300 7.28 29.42 -8.65
CA THR A 300 7.03 28.09 -8.11
C THR A 300 7.37 27.98 -6.63
N VAL A 301 8.54 28.46 -6.22
CA VAL A 301 8.98 28.42 -4.81
C VAL A 301 8.16 29.37 -3.94
N GLN A 302 7.79 30.55 -4.46
CA GLN A 302 6.91 31.49 -3.75
C GLN A 302 5.53 30.91 -3.50
N LEU A 303 4.90 30.33 -4.52
CA LEU A 303 3.60 29.69 -4.36
C LEU A 303 3.67 28.57 -3.32
N PHE A 304 4.72 27.74 -3.38
CA PHE A 304 4.91 26.68 -2.40
C PHE A 304 5.10 27.24 -0.98
N ALA A 305 5.85 28.34 -0.82
CA ALA A 305 6.00 29.04 0.45
C ALA A 305 4.66 29.55 1.00
N ASP A 306 3.80 30.09 0.13
CA ASP A 306 2.48 30.59 0.51
C ASP A 306 1.55 29.46 0.98
N ILE A 307 1.63 28.28 0.33
CA ILE A 307 0.90 27.06 0.74
C ILE A 307 1.36 26.57 2.12
N CYS A 308 2.66 26.67 2.42
CA CYS A 308 3.26 26.08 3.61
C CYS A 308 3.37 27.03 4.82
N LYS A 309 2.66 28.17 4.81
CA LYS A 309 2.87 29.24 5.81
C LYS A 309 2.73 28.80 7.27
N ASP A 310 1.84 27.83 7.53
CA ASP A 310 1.55 27.29 8.86
C ASP A 310 2.05 25.84 9.04
N ASP A 311 2.87 25.34 8.11
CA ASP A 311 3.38 23.97 8.11
C ASP A 311 4.72 23.84 8.86
N PRO A 312 5.10 22.61 9.26
CA PRO A 312 6.44 22.33 9.76
C PRO A 312 7.51 22.45 8.66
N LEU A 313 7.16 22.78 7.41
CA LEU A 313 8.13 23.13 6.38
C LEU A 313 8.00 24.61 6.05
N THR A 314 9.11 25.34 6.16
CA THR A 314 9.18 26.77 5.86
C THR A 314 10.20 27.05 4.76
N VAL A 315 10.00 28.12 4.01
CA VAL A 315 10.90 28.56 2.93
C VAL A 315 11.59 29.85 3.36
N ASN A 316 12.91 29.90 3.30
CA ASN A 316 13.71 31.09 3.60
C ASN A 316 13.84 31.98 2.35
N ASP A 317 13.98 33.28 2.54
CA ASP A 317 14.23 34.25 1.45
C ASP A 317 15.41 33.87 0.55
N SER A 318 16.41 33.18 1.11
CA SER A 318 17.57 32.70 0.35
C SER A 318 17.20 31.66 -0.71
N ALA A 319 16.19 30.82 -0.45
CA ALA A 319 15.67 29.86 -1.43
C ALA A 319 14.95 30.57 -2.59
N LEU A 320 14.23 31.66 -2.31
CA LEU A 320 13.61 32.49 -3.36
C LEU A 320 14.68 33.17 -4.21
N LYS A 321 15.73 33.72 -3.58
CA LYS A 321 16.86 34.35 -4.29
C LYS A 321 17.62 33.37 -5.18
N SER A 322 17.84 32.13 -4.73
CA SER A 322 18.47 31.10 -5.56
C SER A 322 17.53 30.66 -6.70
N ALA A 323 16.23 30.54 -6.43
CA ALA A 323 15.25 30.15 -7.42
C ALA A 323 15.13 31.19 -8.54
N GLN A 324 15.21 32.48 -8.21
CA GLN A 324 15.21 33.58 -9.18
C GLN A 324 16.39 33.50 -10.17
N LYS A 325 17.53 32.97 -9.75
CA LYS A 325 18.71 32.78 -10.61
C LYS A 325 18.67 31.50 -11.44
N SER A 326 17.74 30.59 -11.13
CA SER A 326 17.66 29.30 -11.82
C SER A 326 17.06 29.46 -13.21
N ALA A 327 17.80 29.03 -14.24
CA ALA A 327 17.34 28.97 -15.63
C ALA A 327 16.57 27.68 -15.96
N SER A 328 16.45 26.75 -15.00
CA SER A 328 15.84 25.45 -15.26
C SER A 328 14.33 25.56 -15.51
N GLN A 329 13.86 24.84 -16.53
CA GLN A 329 12.46 24.77 -16.91
C GLN A 329 11.68 23.67 -16.16
N ARG A 330 12.36 22.87 -15.33
CA ARG A 330 11.81 21.72 -14.59
C ARG A 330 11.02 22.12 -13.33
N ARG A 331 10.16 23.13 -13.46
CA ARG A 331 9.43 23.76 -12.35
C ARG A 331 8.41 22.83 -11.72
N ARG A 332 7.69 22.07 -12.55
CA ARG A 332 6.65 21.11 -12.09
C ARG A 332 7.26 20.07 -11.15
N GLU A 333 8.41 19.54 -11.52
CA GLU A 333 9.06 18.47 -10.76
C GLU A 333 9.71 18.97 -9.48
N VAL A 334 10.24 20.20 -9.47
CA VAL A 334 10.69 20.87 -8.24
C VAL A 334 9.52 21.07 -7.29
N PHE A 335 8.38 21.53 -7.79
CA PHE A 335 7.17 21.70 -6.98
C PHE A 335 6.71 20.35 -6.39
N LYS A 336 6.68 19.28 -7.21
CA LYS A 336 6.39 17.91 -6.74
C LYS A 336 7.36 17.47 -5.63
N PHE A 337 8.66 17.72 -5.80
CA PHE A 337 9.64 17.39 -4.76
C PHE A 337 9.42 18.21 -3.48
N LEU A 338 9.11 19.50 -3.59
CA LEU A 338 8.84 20.35 -2.43
C LEU A 338 7.59 19.89 -1.66
N LEU A 339 6.52 19.48 -2.35
CA LEU A 339 5.36 18.82 -1.73
C LEU A 339 5.77 17.54 -1.01
N TYR A 340 6.69 16.76 -1.59
CA TYR A 340 7.17 15.57 -0.94
C TYR A 340 8.02 15.85 0.31
N LEU A 341 8.87 16.87 0.26
CA LEU A 341 9.64 17.33 1.41
C LEU A 341 8.71 17.87 2.53
N ARG A 342 7.58 18.47 2.16
CA ARG A 342 6.53 18.87 3.09
C ARG A 342 5.90 17.67 3.79
N GLU A 343 5.54 16.62 3.04
CA GLU A 343 5.06 15.36 3.62
C GLU A 343 6.07 14.77 4.62
N TYR A 344 7.36 14.80 4.25
CA TYR A 344 8.44 14.38 5.14
C TYR A 344 8.46 15.21 6.43
N ALA A 345 8.40 16.54 6.34
CA ALA A 345 8.39 17.43 7.50
C ALA A 345 7.19 17.16 8.42
N ILE A 346 6.00 16.93 7.86
CA ILE A 346 4.78 16.60 8.60
C ILE A 346 4.92 15.23 9.29
N ALA A 347 5.43 14.21 8.60
CA ALA A 347 5.65 12.90 9.19
C ALA A 347 6.70 12.95 10.32
N LEU A 348 7.76 13.74 10.11
CA LEU A 348 8.84 13.91 11.06
C LEU A 348 8.40 14.65 12.33
N TYR A 349 7.65 15.75 12.21
CA TYR A 349 7.31 16.60 13.36
C TYR A 349 5.86 16.49 13.84
N GLY A 350 4.99 15.81 13.09
CA GLY A 350 3.60 15.55 13.47
C GLY A 350 3.44 14.50 14.57
N ALA A 351 2.20 14.09 14.83
CA ALA A 351 1.83 13.17 15.91
C ALA A 351 2.26 11.70 15.67
N ASN A 352 2.94 11.40 14.57
CA ASN A 352 3.36 10.04 14.26
C ASN A 352 4.40 9.53 15.28
N PRO A 353 4.16 8.38 15.96
CA PRO A 353 5.09 7.81 16.93
C PRO A 353 6.36 7.24 16.28
N SER A 354 6.30 6.83 15.01
CA SER A 354 7.47 6.32 14.28
C SER A 354 7.97 7.38 13.31
N LYS A 355 9.12 7.98 13.62
CA LYS A 355 9.71 9.02 12.78
C LYS A 355 10.40 8.39 11.56
N PRO A 356 10.12 8.86 10.34
CA PRO A 356 10.75 8.29 9.15
C PRO A 356 12.25 8.58 9.15
N ARG A 357 13.04 7.61 8.68
CA ARG A 357 14.45 7.83 8.34
C ARG A 357 14.52 8.53 6.98
N PRO A 358 15.32 9.60 6.81
CA PRO A 358 15.38 10.32 5.55
C PRO A 358 15.82 9.45 4.37
N ASP A 359 16.86 8.62 4.53
CA ASP A 359 17.36 7.74 3.48
C ASP A 359 16.25 6.80 2.94
N ASP A 360 15.53 6.13 3.85
CA ASP A 360 14.41 5.24 3.51
C ASP A 360 13.21 5.99 2.93
N TRP A 361 13.00 7.24 3.37
CA TRP A 361 11.92 8.07 2.87
C TRP A 361 12.20 8.41 1.41
N PHE A 362 13.30 9.12 1.13
CA PHE A 362 13.61 9.63 -0.21
C PHE A 362 13.88 8.54 -1.23
N SER A 363 14.60 7.47 -0.86
CA SER A 363 14.91 6.35 -1.77
C SER A 363 13.66 5.62 -2.28
N LYS A 364 12.59 5.51 -1.46
CA LYS A 364 11.31 4.89 -1.88
C LYS A 364 10.63 5.63 -3.03
N ARG A 365 10.93 6.91 -3.24
CA ARG A 365 10.43 7.71 -4.37
C ARG A 365 11.52 8.02 -5.41
N GLY A 366 12.66 7.33 -5.34
CA GLY A 366 13.74 7.46 -6.31
C GLY A 366 14.52 8.77 -6.22
N TYR A 367 14.51 9.44 -5.05
CA TYR A 367 15.35 10.61 -4.82
C TYR A 367 16.64 10.19 -4.13
N ASP A 368 17.77 10.63 -4.70
CA ASP A 368 19.08 10.46 -4.07
C ASP A 368 19.28 11.56 -3.03
N TYR A 369 19.15 11.18 -1.75
CA TYR A 369 19.28 12.08 -0.62
C TYR A 369 20.71 12.05 -0.08
N ALA A 370 21.25 13.24 0.15
CA ALA A 370 22.55 13.42 0.78
C ALA A 370 22.36 14.18 2.10
N GLN A 371 22.82 13.56 3.19
CA GLN A 371 22.82 14.19 4.52
C GLN A 371 23.78 15.38 4.61
N GLY A 372 24.84 15.38 3.81
CA GLY A 372 25.82 16.45 3.79
C GLY A 372 26.69 16.43 2.55
N ASP A 373 27.36 17.55 2.30
CA ASP A 373 28.33 17.66 1.22
C ASP A 373 29.67 17.02 1.58
N SER A 374 30.40 16.57 0.55
CA SER A 374 31.80 16.23 0.70
C SER A 374 32.63 17.46 1.12
N GLU A 375 33.74 17.22 1.81
CA GLU A 375 34.64 18.30 2.25
C GLU A 375 35.15 19.17 1.09
N SER A 376 35.39 18.56 -0.07
CA SER A 376 35.83 19.26 -1.28
C SER A 376 34.74 20.18 -1.84
N THR A 377 33.49 19.70 -1.92
CA THR A 377 32.34 20.52 -2.36
C THR A 377 32.08 21.66 -1.37
N ARG A 378 32.17 21.36 -0.07
CA ARG A 378 32.01 22.35 1.00
C ARG A 378 33.01 23.48 0.90
N ASN A 379 34.29 23.19 0.66
CA ASN A 379 35.33 24.22 0.56
C ASN A 379 35.17 25.11 -0.68
N LYS A 380 34.66 24.56 -1.79
CA LYS A 380 34.48 25.31 -3.06
C LYS A 380 33.20 26.15 -3.08
N HIS A 381 32.08 25.60 -2.62
CA HIS A 381 30.74 26.18 -2.82
C HIS A 381 29.97 26.43 -1.53
N GLY A 382 30.53 26.08 -0.36
CA GLY A 382 29.82 26.16 0.92
C GLY A 382 29.32 27.56 1.28
N ARG A 383 29.98 28.63 0.80
CA ARG A 383 29.55 30.02 1.04
C ARG A 383 28.17 30.34 0.45
N GLU A 384 27.80 29.69 -0.64
CA GLU A 384 26.50 29.89 -1.30
C GLU A 384 25.35 29.20 -0.56
N ARG A 385 25.69 28.35 0.42
CA ARG A 385 24.77 27.53 1.22
C ARG A 385 24.71 28.01 2.67
N ILE A 386 25.27 29.18 2.96
CA ILE A 386 25.13 29.82 4.27
C ILE A 386 23.90 30.72 4.21
N VAL A 387 22.91 30.42 5.04
CA VAL A 387 21.66 31.17 5.13
C VAL A 387 21.49 31.75 6.53
N ASP A 388 20.86 32.93 6.60
CA ASP A 388 20.47 33.52 7.88
C ASP A 388 19.19 32.84 8.38
N VAL A 389 19.28 32.18 9.52
CA VAL A 389 18.17 31.57 10.25
C VAL A 389 18.08 32.24 11.62
N ASP A 390 17.11 33.13 11.79
CA ASP A 390 16.85 33.85 13.04
C ASP A 390 18.07 34.64 13.57
N GLY A 391 18.81 35.30 12.68
CA GLY A 391 20.00 36.10 12.99
C GLY A 391 21.28 35.28 13.12
N LYS A 392 21.25 33.99 12.77
CA LYS A 392 22.41 33.10 12.79
C LYS A 392 22.72 32.61 11.38
N MET A 393 23.97 32.76 10.99
CA MET A 393 24.47 32.19 9.73
C MET A 393 24.67 30.69 9.91
N VAL A 394 23.82 29.90 9.24
CA VAL A 394 23.84 28.43 9.28
C VAL A 394 24.16 27.90 7.90
N GLN A 395 25.06 26.92 7.84
CA GLN A 395 25.36 26.21 6.61
C GLN A 395 24.34 25.07 6.40
N LEU A 396 23.74 25.03 5.22
CA LEU A 396 22.86 23.93 4.80
C LEU A 396 23.71 22.75 4.32
N GLU A 397 23.36 21.53 4.75
CA GLU A 397 24.09 20.31 4.39
C GLU A 397 23.15 19.28 3.75
N GLU A 398 21.94 19.10 4.29
CA GLU A 398 20.96 18.15 3.74
C GLU A 398 20.40 18.62 2.39
N HIS A 399 20.40 17.73 1.41
CA HIS A 399 19.90 18.03 0.07
C HIS A 399 19.48 16.82 -0.75
N VAL A 400 18.75 17.11 -1.83
CA VAL A 400 18.50 16.21 -2.96
C VAL A 400 18.84 16.97 -4.24
N THR A 401 19.50 16.28 -5.17
CA THR A 401 19.75 16.78 -6.53
C THR A 401 18.80 16.12 -7.51
N LEU A 402 17.95 16.93 -8.15
CA LEU A 402 17.02 16.52 -9.17
C LEU A 402 17.69 16.60 -10.54
N PHE A 403 17.39 15.62 -11.40
CA PHE A 403 17.88 15.55 -12.79
C PHE A 403 19.41 15.54 -12.88
N GLU A 404 20.03 14.68 -12.08
CA GLU A 404 21.46 14.47 -12.17
C GLU A 404 21.88 14.17 -13.62
N ASN A 405 23.04 14.69 -14.02
CA ASN A 405 23.57 14.64 -15.40
C ASN A 405 22.80 15.47 -16.45
N SER A 406 21.86 16.33 -16.05
CA SER A 406 21.19 17.28 -16.93
C SER A 406 21.79 18.70 -16.81
N PRO A 407 21.87 19.50 -17.90
CA PRO A 407 22.15 20.94 -17.77
C PRO A 407 21.08 21.69 -16.95
N ASN A 408 19.91 21.07 -16.78
CA ASN A 408 18.79 21.56 -15.99
C ASN A 408 18.74 20.97 -14.57
N CYS A 409 19.85 20.41 -14.07
CA CYS A 409 19.96 19.88 -12.72
C CYS A 409 19.67 20.97 -11.67
N ILE A 410 18.89 20.60 -10.66
CA ILE A 410 18.49 21.49 -9.58
C ILE A 410 18.78 20.79 -8.26
N SER A 411 19.38 21.49 -7.32
CA SER A 411 19.50 21.02 -5.95
C SER A 411 18.57 21.80 -5.03
N VAL A 412 17.97 21.08 -4.09
CA VAL A 412 17.18 21.65 -3.01
C VAL A 412 17.92 21.36 -1.71
N TYR A 413 18.39 22.40 -1.02
CA TYR A 413 19.03 22.28 0.30
C TYR A 413 18.10 22.76 1.41
N TRP A 414 18.13 22.07 2.53
CA TRP A 414 17.36 22.42 3.71
C TRP A 414 18.14 22.22 5.01
N LEU A 415 17.57 22.77 6.08
CA LEU A 415 18.00 22.60 7.45
C LEU A 415 16.88 21.93 8.24
N ARG A 416 17.23 20.92 9.03
CA ARG A 416 16.35 20.42 10.09
C ARG A 416 16.56 21.23 11.37
N ASP A 417 15.53 21.93 11.81
CA ASP A 417 15.49 22.68 13.05
C ASP A 417 14.62 21.91 14.05
N ASP A 418 15.19 20.86 14.64
CA ASP A 418 14.48 19.98 15.57
C ASP A 418 13.97 20.73 16.81
N ALA A 419 14.67 21.81 17.21
CA ALA A 419 14.28 22.65 18.36
C ALA A 419 12.96 23.39 18.11
N LYS A 420 12.77 23.91 16.89
CA LYS A 420 11.50 24.53 16.47
C LYS A 420 10.56 23.56 15.77
N LYS A 421 10.91 22.27 15.69
CA LYS A 421 10.16 21.21 15.02
C LYS A 421 9.79 21.57 13.58
N ARG A 422 10.76 22.07 12.81
CA ARG A 422 10.55 22.46 11.41
C ARG A 422 11.70 22.04 10.48
N ILE A 423 11.40 22.00 9.19
CA ILE A 423 12.36 21.97 8.09
C ILE A 423 12.37 23.37 7.45
N LEU A 424 13.55 23.90 7.18
CA LEU A 424 13.73 25.18 6.52
C LEU A 424 14.44 24.97 5.19
N VAL A 425 13.74 25.20 4.08
CA VAL A 425 14.32 25.18 2.74
C VAL A 425 15.06 26.49 2.52
N GLY A 426 16.37 26.40 2.33
CA GLY A 426 17.25 27.57 2.22
C GLY A 426 17.88 27.77 0.85
N TYR A 427 17.81 26.77 -0.03
CA TYR A 427 18.26 26.88 -1.41
C TYR A 427 17.40 26.01 -2.33
N VAL A 428 16.96 26.58 -3.44
CA VAL A 428 16.36 25.89 -4.59
C VAL A 428 16.97 26.51 -5.84
N GLY A 429 17.85 25.82 -6.52
CA GLY A 429 18.60 26.43 -7.62
C GLY A 429 19.43 25.44 -8.41
N GLN A 430 20.09 25.93 -9.46
CA GLN A 430 20.94 25.08 -10.29
C GLN A 430 21.99 24.37 -9.43
N HIS A 431 22.21 23.08 -9.70
CA HIS A 431 23.26 22.34 -9.04
C HIS A 431 24.61 22.94 -9.47
N LEU A 432 25.40 23.39 -8.49
CA LEU A 432 26.68 24.03 -8.74
C LEU A 432 27.65 22.96 -9.25
N THR A 433 28.11 23.09 -10.48
CA THR A 433 29.06 22.17 -11.09
C THR A 433 30.40 22.24 -10.38
N THR A 434 30.90 21.09 -9.93
CA THR A 434 32.21 20.95 -9.26
C THR A 434 33.41 20.96 -10.22
N VAL A 435 33.16 21.10 -11.53
CA VAL A 435 34.19 21.10 -12.57
C VAL A 435 34.96 22.43 -12.52
N SER A 436 36.16 22.38 -11.97
CA SER A 436 37.17 23.42 -12.16
C SER A 436 37.51 23.50 -13.65
N TRP A 437 37.29 24.66 -14.25
CA TRP A 437 37.87 25.01 -15.55
C TRP A 437 39.38 25.23 -15.42
#